data_AF-A0A2M8NSV2-F1
#
_entry.id   AF-A0A2M8NSV2-F1
#
_cell.length_a   1.000
_cell.length_b   1.000
_cell.length_c   1.000
_cell.angle_alpha   90.00
_cell.angle_beta   90.00
_cell.angle_gamma   90.00
#
_symmetry.space_group_name_H-M   'P 1'
#
loop_
_entity.id
_entity.type
_entity.pdbx_description
1 polymer ?
#
loop_
_entity_poly.entity_id
_entity_poly.type
_entity_poly.pdbx_seq_one_letter_code
_entity_poly.pdbx_strand_id
1 'polypeptide(L)'
;MKAAAQNCRYVIHAGGLFRFWGSEAAFTATNVQGTANVLNAAADTERVIHISTIALIGSPQPDTLIDEAHPARPVDAYQRSKLAAEQLVAHYHETGRVRAVILRPGAYYGPMGQYAFNRLFFRDPMRGIIMQVNGGRYVTFPVYIADVAAAVLLANPVVIGLPYLSFITNE
;
A
#
# COMPACT_ATOMS: atom_id res chain seq x y z
N MET A 1 9.89 14.83 -15.66
CA MET A 1 8.68 14.37 -14.93
C MET A 1 7.70 15.48 -14.55
N LYS A 2 8.12 16.73 -14.25
CA LYS A 2 7.17 17.82 -13.93
C LYS A 2 5.99 17.94 -14.92
N ALA A 3 6.24 17.78 -16.22
CA ALA A 3 5.20 17.82 -17.25
C ALA A 3 4.07 16.78 -17.08
N ALA A 4 4.32 15.64 -16.44
CA ALA A 4 3.35 14.56 -16.36
C ALA A 4 2.25 14.80 -15.31
N ALA A 5 2.51 15.64 -14.31
CA ALA A 5 1.54 16.01 -13.27
C ALA A 5 0.99 17.44 -13.46
N GLN A 6 1.41 18.15 -14.51
CA GLN A 6 0.86 19.46 -14.85
C GLN A 6 -0.63 19.35 -15.13
N ASN A 7 -1.42 20.27 -14.57
CA ASN A 7 -2.87 20.30 -14.67
C ASN A 7 -3.59 19.08 -14.06
N CYS A 8 -2.86 18.21 -13.33
CA CYS A 8 -3.50 17.17 -12.55
C CYS A 8 -3.94 17.73 -11.20
N ARG A 9 -5.18 17.45 -10.82
CA ARG A 9 -5.70 17.81 -9.50
C ARG A 9 -5.21 16.85 -8.42
N TYR A 10 -5.11 15.56 -8.76
CA TYR A 10 -4.72 14.48 -7.86
C TYR A 10 -3.68 13.58 -8.53
N VAL A 11 -2.81 12.98 -7.73
CA VAL A 11 -1.84 11.97 -8.17
C VAL A 11 -2.02 10.69 -7.37
N ILE A 12 -2.27 9.58 -8.06
CA ILE A 12 -2.31 8.25 -7.46
C ILE A 12 -0.98 7.57 -7.77
N HIS A 13 -0.14 7.42 -6.74
CA HIS A 13 1.16 6.77 -6.88
C HIS A 13 1.07 5.30 -6.46
N ALA A 14 0.69 4.47 -7.43
CA ALA A 14 0.64 3.01 -7.31
C ALA A 14 1.83 2.29 -7.99
N GLY A 15 2.75 3.05 -8.61
CA GLY A 15 3.90 2.50 -9.32
C GLY A 15 4.97 1.98 -8.35
N GLY A 16 5.44 0.75 -8.55
CA GLY A 16 6.50 0.16 -7.74
C GLY A 16 6.84 -1.26 -8.18
N LEU A 17 8.05 -1.72 -7.83
CA LEU A 17 8.42 -3.12 -7.92
C LEU A 17 7.89 -3.88 -6.71
N PHE A 18 7.32 -5.06 -6.98
CA PHE A 18 6.81 -5.97 -5.97
C PHE A 18 7.88 -6.99 -5.53
N ARG A 19 7.76 -7.54 -4.32
CA ARG A 19 8.73 -8.39 -3.58
C ARG A 19 9.56 -9.42 -4.38
N PHE A 20 9.07 -9.90 -5.52
CA PHE A 20 9.75 -10.93 -6.34
C PHE A 20 10.29 -10.43 -7.67
N TRP A 21 10.30 -9.11 -7.91
CA TRP A 21 10.55 -8.53 -9.23
C TRP A 21 11.86 -7.75 -9.34
N GLY A 22 12.78 -7.88 -8.36
CA GLY A 22 14.04 -7.16 -8.44
C GLY A 22 15.02 -7.46 -7.32
N SER A 23 16.22 -6.91 -7.50
CA SER A 23 17.24 -6.82 -6.46
C SER A 23 16.93 -5.67 -5.49
N GLU A 24 17.64 -5.63 -4.37
CA GLU A 24 17.56 -4.50 -3.42
C GLU A 24 17.84 -3.15 -4.08
N ALA A 25 18.85 -3.07 -4.96
CA ALA A 25 19.13 -1.87 -5.73
C ALA A 25 17.96 -1.46 -6.64
N ALA A 26 17.30 -2.43 -7.29
CA ALA A 26 16.13 -2.17 -8.13
C ALA A 26 14.93 -1.69 -7.30
N PHE A 27 14.72 -2.25 -6.10
CA PHE A 27 13.70 -1.78 -5.17
C PHE A 27 13.95 -0.34 -4.73
N THR A 28 15.18 0.01 -4.36
CA THR A 28 15.53 1.39 -3.99
C THR A 28 15.32 2.35 -5.16
N ALA A 29 15.83 2.01 -6.34
CA ALA A 29 15.68 2.84 -7.54
C ALA A 29 14.21 3.06 -7.92
N THR A 30 13.39 2.02 -7.84
CA THR A 30 11.99 2.13 -8.26
C THR A 30 11.10 2.70 -7.15
N ASN A 31 11.12 2.08 -5.98
CA ASN A 31 10.16 2.38 -4.91
C ASN A 31 10.53 3.64 -4.15
N VAL A 32 11.83 3.94 -3.97
CA VAL A 32 12.27 5.13 -3.22
C VAL A 32 12.51 6.29 -4.18
N GLN A 33 13.44 6.15 -5.13
CA GLN A 33 13.77 7.23 -6.05
C GLN A 33 12.61 7.56 -7.00
N GLY A 34 11.87 6.55 -7.48
CA GLY A 34 10.66 6.77 -8.26
C GLY A 34 9.59 7.56 -7.48
N THR A 35 9.42 7.27 -6.19
CA THR A 35 8.53 8.05 -5.31
C THR A 35 8.99 9.50 -5.16
N ALA A 36 10.29 9.74 -4.94
CA ALA A 36 10.85 11.09 -4.89
C ALA A 36 10.53 11.88 -6.17
N ASN A 37 10.67 11.24 -7.33
CA ASN A 37 10.41 11.87 -8.62
C ASN A 37 8.93 12.25 -8.80
N VAL A 38 8.01 11.38 -8.36
CA VAL A 38 6.57 11.64 -8.38
C VAL A 38 6.22 12.80 -7.44
N LEU A 39 6.73 12.79 -6.21
CA LEU A 39 6.48 13.86 -5.23
C LEU A 39 7.00 15.22 -5.73
N ASN A 40 8.18 15.25 -6.33
CA ASN A 40 8.75 16.46 -6.93
C ASN A 40 7.94 16.98 -8.12
N ALA A 41 7.24 16.10 -8.85
CA ALA A 41 6.35 16.50 -9.94
C ALA A 41 4.97 16.94 -9.43
N ALA A 42 4.53 16.46 -8.27
CA ALA A 42 3.19 16.66 -7.73
C ALA A 42 3.05 17.87 -6.78
N ALA A 43 4.05 18.76 -6.74
CA ALA A 43 4.08 19.91 -5.83
C ALA A 43 2.84 20.81 -5.93
N ASP A 44 2.31 21.00 -7.14
CA ASP A 44 1.17 21.87 -7.42
C ASP A 44 -0.19 21.14 -7.39
N THR A 45 -0.21 19.87 -6.98
CA THR A 45 -1.43 19.05 -6.93
C THR A 45 -2.14 19.20 -5.59
N GLU A 46 -3.44 18.99 -5.55
CA GLU A 46 -4.21 19.09 -4.30
C GLU A 46 -3.91 17.94 -3.34
N ARG A 47 -3.56 16.76 -3.86
CA ARG A 47 -3.27 15.56 -3.06
C ARG A 47 -2.51 14.49 -3.85
N VAL A 48 -1.60 13.83 -3.15
CA VAL A 48 -0.93 12.59 -3.57
C VAL A 48 -1.45 11.43 -2.72
N ILE A 49 -1.97 10.37 -3.34
CA ILE A 49 -2.28 9.10 -2.65
C ILE A 49 -1.16 8.11 -2.95
N HIS A 50 -0.38 7.76 -1.91
CA HIS A 50 0.68 6.76 -2.02
C HIS A 50 0.17 5.38 -1.61
N ILE A 51 0.28 4.40 -2.52
CA ILE A 51 -0.10 3.02 -2.24
C ILE A 51 1.09 2.28 -1.64
N SER A 52 1.02 2.00 -0.35
CA SER A 52 1.95 1.18 0.42
C SER A 52 1.42 -0.24 0.64
N THR A 53 1.72 -0.88 1.77
CA THR A 53 1.33 -2.27 2.04
C THR A 53 1.22 -2.57 3.53
N ILE A 54 0.24 -3.38 3.91
CA ILE A 54 0.12 -3.94 5.27
C ILE A 54 1.30 -4.86 5.64
N ALA A 55 2.09 -5.32 4.65
CA ALA A 55 3.22 -6.21 4.90
C ALA A 55 4.29 -5.59 5.82
N LEU A 56 4.27 -4.26 6.00
CA LEU A 56 5.12 -3.56 6.96
C LEU A 56 4.79 -3.87 8.42
N ILE A 57 3.57 -4.31 8.74
CA ILE A 57 3.18 -4.70 10.10
C ILE A 57 3.88 -5.99 10.54
N GLY A 58 4.19 -6.88 9.59
CA GLY A 58 4.80 -8.18 9.86
C GLY A 58 3.82 -9.17 10.49
N SER A 59 4.26 -9.87 11.53
CA SER A 59 3.47 -10.87 12.26
C SER A 59 3.15 -10.35 13.67
N PRO A 60 2.05 -9.60 13.85
CA PRO A 60 1.63 -9.14 15.17
C PRO A 60 1.20 -10.33 16.04
N GLN A 61 1.19 -10.14 17.36
CA GLN A 61 0.63 -11.15 18.26
C GLN A 61 -0.87 -11.32 17.98
N PRO A 62 -1.43 -12.52 18.21
CA PRO A 62 -2.88 -12.71 18.19
C PRO A 62 -3.58 -11.64 19.05
N ASP A 63 -4.74 -11.16 18.57
CA ASP A 63 -5.58 -10.17 19.24
C ASP A 63 -4.98 -8.76 19.42
N THR A 64 -3.83 -8.48 18.81
CA THR A 64 -3.28 -7.11 18.78
C THR A 64 -4.13 -6.22 17.88
N LEU A 65 -4.65 -5.12 18.43
CA LEU A 65 -5.27 -4.06 17.61
C LEU A 65 -4.18 -3.39 16.77
N ILE A 66 -4.40 -3.37 15.45
CA ILE A 66 -3.49 -2.73 14.49
C ILE A 66 -4.14 -1.45 14.00
N ASP A 67 -3.55 -0.32 14.36
CA ASP A 67 -3.89 1.01 13.86
C ASP A 67 -2.72 1.58 13.03
N GLU A 68 -2.88 2.81 12.55
CA GLU A 68 -1.86 3.50 11.76
C GLU A 68 -0.60 3.86 12.57
N ALA A 69 -0.70 3.90 13.90
CA ALA A 69 0.42 4.13 14.80
C ALA A 69 1.24 2.85 15.08
N HIS A 70 0.73 1.68 14.68
CA HIS A 70 1.43 0.42 14.85
C HIS A 70 2.80 0.43 14.14
N PRO A 71 3.89 0.03 14.83
CA PRO A 71 5.23 0.14 14.29
C PRO A 71 5.45 -0.74 13.07
N ALA A 72 6.10 -0.19 12.04
CA ALA A 72 6.57 -0.96 10.90
C ALA A 72 7.80 -1.78 11.26
N ARG A 73 7.83 -3.06 10.86
CA ARG A 73 8.93 -4.02 11.09
C ARG A 73 9.32 -4.70 9.77
N PRO A 74 9.98 -3.98 8.85
CA PRO A 74 10.30 -4.52 7.53
C PRO A 74 11.34 -5.65 7.63
N VAL A 75 11.01 -6.83 7.07
CA VAL A 75 11.90 -8.01 7.14
C VAL A 75 12.65 -8.33 5.85
N ASP A 76 12.31 -7.66 4.73
CA ASP A 76 12.94 -7.88 3.43
C ASP A 76 13.22 -6.56 2.68
N ALA A 77 14.01 -6.63 1.60
CA ALA A 77 14.43 -5.46 0.83
C ALA A 77 13.26 -4.68 0.21
N TYR A 78 12.22 -5.38 -0.23
CA TYR A 78 11.01 -4.75 -0.74
C TYR A 78 10.29 -3.97 0.36
N GLN A 79 10.08 -4.58 1.53
CA GLN A 79 9.46 -3.93 2.69
C GLN A 79 10.27 -2.71 3.15
N ARG A 80 11.61 -2.83 3.24
CA ARG A 80 12.49 -1.69 3.55
C ARG A 80 12.31 -0.55 2.54
N SER A 81 12.25 -0.86 1.24
CA SER A 81 12.05 0.15 0.21
C SER A 81 10.67 0.82 0.28
N LYS A 82 9.61 0.08 0.65
CA LYS A 82 8.26 0.62 0.84
C LYS A 82 8.18 1.52 2.06
N LEU A 83 8.81 1.12 3.17
CA LEU A 83 8.89 1.96 4.36
C LEU A 83 9.70 3.25 4.10
N ALA A 84 10.83 3.16 3.40
CA ALA A 84 11.61 4.34 3.03
C ALA A 84 10.81 5.31 2.13
N ALA A 85 9.99 4.77 1.22
CA ALA A 85 9.07 5.58 0.42
C ALA A 85 7.98 6.25 1.28
N GLU A 86 7.40 5.56 2.28
CA GLU A 86 6.45 6.17 3.21
C GLU A 86 7.07 7.32 4.00
N GLN A 87 8.28 7.12 4.53
CA GLN A 87 9.02 8.15 5.26
C GLN A 87 9.27 9.39 4.40
N LEU A 88 9.60 9.18 3.12
CA LEU A 88 9.78 10.27 2.17
C LEU A 88 8.48 11.03 1.91
N VAL A 89 7.37 10.30 1.71
CA VAL A 89 6.04 10.88 1.51
C VAL A 89 5.61 11.69 2.75
N ALA A 90 5.78 11.12 3.95
CA ALA A 90 5.48 11.78 5.22
C ALA A 90 6.31 13.07 5.38
N HIS A 91 7.62 13.01 5.10
CA HIS A 91 8.48 14.19 5.16
C HIS A 91 8.04 15.29 4.19
N TYR A 92 7.69 14.95 2.95
CA TYR A 92 7.18 15.92 1.99
C TYR A 92 5.84 16.53 2.44
N HIS A 93 5.01 15.74 3.12
CA HIS A 93 3.75 16.20 3.68
C HIS A 93 3.94 17.17 4.86
N GLU A 94 4.75 16.77 5.84
CA GLU A 94 5.05 17.54 7.05
C GLU A 94 5.75 18.87 6.73
N THR A 95 6.61 18.88 5.70
CA THR A 95 7.28 20.11 5.23
C THR A 95 6.39 20.98 4.32
N GLY A 96 5.13 20.60 4.11
CA GLY A 96 4.18 21.35 3.29
C GLY A 96 4.48 21.35 1.80
N ARG A 97 5.42 20.52 1.32
CA ARG A 97 5.79 20.42 -0.10
C ARG A 97 4.71 19.75 -0.94
N VAL A 98 3.94 18.86 -0.33
CA VAL A 98 2.76 18.20 -0.94
C VAL A 98 1.72 17.94 0.14
N ARG A 99 0.46 17.76 -0.23
CA ARG A 99 -0.53 17.10 0.64
C ARG A 99 -0.59 15.63 0.28
N ALA A 100 -0.40 14.72 1.24
CA ALA A 100 -0.37 13.29 0.93
C ALA A 100 -1.22 12.45 1.87
N VAL A 101 -1.66 11.30 1.35
CA VAL A 101 -2.27 10.19 2.12
C VAL A 101 -1.50 8.92 1.80
N ILE A 102 -1.18 8.13 2.81
CA ILE A 102 -0.54 6.82 2.67
C ILE A 102 -1.59 5.75 2.96
N LEU A 103 -1.79 4.83 2.02
CA LEU A 103 -2.67 3.68 2.21
C LEU A 103 -1.83 2.42 2.33
N ARG A 104 -2.08 1.58 3.35
CA ARG A 104 -1.41 0.27 3.55
C ARG A 104 -2.37 -0.89 3.31
N PRO A 105 -2.84 -1.13 2.08
CA PRO A 105 -3.81 -2.19 1.84
C PRO A 105 -3.19 -3.59 2.03
N GLY A 106 -4.10 -4.54 2.25
CA GLY A 106 -3.83 -5.97 2.26
C GLY A 106 -3.50 -6.52 0.88
N ALA A 107 -3.37 -7.85 0.80
CA ALA A 107 -3.12 -8.50 -0.47
C ALA A 107 -4.38 -8.46 -1.35
N TYR A 108 -4.23 -8.00 -2.60
CA TYR A 108 -5.37 -7.82 -3.50
C TYR A 108 -5.89 -9.15 -4.04
N TYR A 109 -7.21 -9.25 -4.13
CA TYR A 109 -7.88 -10.23 -4.97
C TYR A 109 -9.03 -9.61 -5.78
N GLY A 110 -9.45 -10.27 -6.86
CA GLY A 110 -10.57 -9.84 -7.70
C GLY A 110 -10.26 -9.82 -9.20
N PRO A 111 -11.15 -9.27 -10.05
CA PRO A 111 -10.99 -9.27 -11.50
C PRO A 111 -9.62 -8.76 -11.98
N MET A 112 -9.14 -9.29 -13.12
CA MET A 112 -7.85 -8.96 -13.75
C MET A 112 -6.57 -9.29 -12.95
N GLY A 113 -6.67 -9.71 -11.67
CA GLY A 113 -5.51 -10.17 -10.92
C GLY A 113 -4.96 -11.49 -11.48
N GLN A 114 -3.67 -11.53 -11.81
CA GLN A 114 -3.02 -12.72 -12.39
C GLN A 114 -1.99 -13.37 -11.47
N TYR A 115 -1.74 -12.77 -10.30
CA TYR A 115 -0.63 -13.08 -9.40
C TYR A 115 -1.08 -13.12 -7.93
N ALA A 116 -0.21 -13.56 -7.02
CA ALA A 116 -0.44 -13.68 -5.58
C ALA A 116 -1.78 -14.34 -5.24
N PHE A 117 -2.67 -13.66 -4.54
CA PHE A 117 -3.92 -14.21 -4.03
C PHE A 117 -4.79 -14.84 -5.12
N ASN A 118 -4.96 -14.14 -6.24
CA ASN A 118 -5.69 -14.65 -7.39
C ASN A 118 -5.11 -15.95 -7.92
N ARG A 119 -3.79 -16.03 -8.02
CA ARG A 119 -3.12 -17.24 -8.47
C ARG A 119 -3.28 -18.37 -7.44
N LEU A 120 -2.90 -18.09 -6.20
CA LEU A 120 -2.74 -19.09 -5.15
C LEU A 120 -4.06 -19.68 -4.67
N PHE A 121 -5.15 -18.88 -4.63
CA PHE A 121 -6.42 -19.31 -4.05
C PHE A 121 -7.53 -19.54 -5.08
N PHE A 122 -7.37 -19.07 -6.31
CA PHE A 122 -8.38 -19.27 -7.36
C PHE A 122 -7.82 -20.02 -8.55
N ARG A 123 -6.79 -19.48 -9.22
CA ARG A 123 -6.31 -20.05 -10.50
C ARG A 123 -5.66 -21.42 -10.36
N ASP A 124 -4.73 -21.57 -9.44
CA ASP A 124 -3.97 -22.82 -9.27
C ASP A 124 -4.89 -23.93 -8.68
N PRO A 125 -5.77 -23.65 -7.69
CA PRO A 125 -6.80 -24.60 -7.25
C PRO A 125 -7.79 -25.01 -8.35
N MET A 126 -8.24 -24.10 -9.20
CA MET A 126 -9.08 -24.43 -10.37
C MET A 126 -8.37 -25.33 -11.39
N ARG A 127 -7.03 -25.46 -11.32
CA ARG A 127 -6.22 -26.39 -12.14
C ARG A 127 -5.89 -27.70 -11.40
N GLY A 128 -6.47 -27.92 -10.22
CA GLY A 128 -6.21 -29.10 -9.39
C GLY A 128 -4.95 -29.00 -8.53
N ILE A 129 -4.29 -27.84 -8.46
CA ILE A 129 -3.13 -27.63 -7.58
C ILE A 129 -3.65 -27.20 -6.20
N ILE A 130 -3.63 -28.12 -5.25
CA ILE A 130 -4.09 -27.86 -3.88
C ILE A 130 -2.98 -27.15 -3.10
N MET A 131 -3.26 -25.94 -2.65
CA MET A 131 -2.38 -25.17 -1.76
C MET A 131 -2.81 -25.33 -0.31
N GLN A 132 -1.88 -25.75 0.56
CA GLN A 132 -2.07 -25.71 2.01
C GLN A 132 -1.28 -24.53 2.59
N VAL A 133 -1.99 -23.55 3.16
CA VAL A 133 -1.36 -22.43 3.87
C VAL A 133 -1.36 -22.74 5.36
N ASN A 134 -0.22 -23.15 5.90
CA ASN A 134 -0.01 -23.47 7.32
C ASN A 134 -1.10 -24.40 7.92
N GLY A 135 -1.56 -25.41 7.17
CA GLY A 135 -2.63 -26.30 7.60
C GLY A 135 -3.95 -25.61 7.96
N GLY A 136 -4.26 -24.46 7.33
CA GLY A 136 -5.48 -23.68 7.57
C GLY A 136 -5.43 -22.77 8.80
N ARG A 137 -4.29 -22.68 9.49
CA ARG A 137 -4.13 -21.86 10.71
C ARG A 137 -3.61 -20.45 10.47
N TYR A 138 -3.23 -20.13 9.23
CA TYR A 138 -2.74 -18.80 8.92
C TYR A 138 -3.91 -17.88 8.58
N VAL A 139 -4.16 -16.88 9.43
CA VAL A 139 -5.09 -15.81 9.12
C VAL A 139 -4.43 -14.87 8.12
N THR A 140 -5.15 -14.55 7.06
CA THR A 140 -4.70 -13.57 6.08
C THR A 140 -5.81 -12.57 5.81
N PHE A 141 -5.42 -11.34 5.48
CA PHE A 141 -6.32 -10.21 5.30
C PHE A 141 -6.30 -9.78 3.83
N PRO A 142 -6.94 -10.55 2.93
CA PRO A 142 -7.07 -10.14 1.55
C PRO A 142 -8.09 -9.01 1.45
N VAL A 143 -7.90 -8.11 0.50
CA VAL A 143 -8.82 -7.02 0.24
C VAL A 143 -9.26 -7.08 -1.23
N TYR A 144 -10.55 -6.87 -1.46
CA TYR A 144 -11.09 -6.89 -2.80
C TYR A 144 -10.63 -5.63 -3.56
N ILE A 145 -10.19 -5.80 -4.80
CA ILE A 145 -9.56 -4.72 -5.57
C ILE A 145 -10.49 -3.51 -5.78
N ALA A 146 -11.80 -3.73 -5.89
CA ALA A 146 -12.75 -2.63 -6.05
C ALA A 146 -12.88 -1.80 -4.76
N ASP A 147 -12.76 -2.41 -3.59
CA ASP A 147 -12.81 -1.69 -2.31
C ASP A 147 -11.57 -0.81 -2.14
N VAL A 148 -10.40 -1.30 -2.57
CA VAL A 148 -9.17 -0.49 -2.60
C VAL A 148 -9.31 0.67 -3.58
N ALA A 149 -9.88 0.45 -4.76
CA ALA A 149 -10.14 1.51 -5.72
C ALA A 149 -11.10 2.57 -5.15
N ALA A 150 -12.18 2.13 -4.49
CA ALA A 150 -13.10 3.02 -3.78
C ALA A 150 -12.39 3.81 -2.68
N ALA A 151 -11.55 3.16 -1.86
CA ALA A 151 -10.74 3.83 -0.83
C ALA A 151 -9.85 4.93 -1.42
N VAL A 152 -9.17 4.67 -2.55
CA VAL A 152 -8.32 5.63 -3.23
C VAL A 152 -9.12 6.84 -3.72
N LEU A 153 -10.31 6.62 -4.29
CA LEU A 153 -11.19 7.70 -4.76
C LEU A 153 -11.75 8.52 -3.59
N LEU A 154 -12.04 7.86 -2.47
CA LEU A 154 -12.62 8.48 -1.29
C LEU A 154 -11.59 9.17 -0.38
N ALA A 155 -10.28 8.93 -0.58
CA ALA A 155 -9.19 9.56 0.17
C ALA A 155 -9.02 11.09 -0.06
N ASN A 156 -10.08 11.78 -0.52
CA ASN A 156 -10.16 13.20 -0.84
C ASN A 156 -11.24 13.87 0.03
N PRO A 157 -11.09 15.15 0.43
CA PRO A 157 -10.83 15.59 1.81
C PRO A 157 -11.81 15.07 2.89
N VAL A 158 -12.07 13.77 2.91
CA VAL A 158 -12.47 13.06 4.11
C VAL A 158 -11.23 12.28 4.53
N VAL A 159 -10.74 12.56 5.73
CA VAL A 159 -9.84 11.65 6.43
C VAL A 159 -10.66 10.39 6.64
N ILE A 160 -10.62 9.48 5.67
CA ILE A 160 -11.20 8.17 5.83
C ILE A 160 -10.04 7.29 6.26
N GLY A 161 -9.85 7.25 7.58
CA GLY A 161 -9.49 5.98 8.20
C GLY A 161 -10.58 5.02 7.76
N LEU A 162 -10.32 4.25 6.70
CA LEU A 162 -11.24 3.21 6.26
C LEU A 162 -11.04 2.07 7.24
N PRO A 163 -12.03 1.80 8.07
CA PRO A 163 -11.73 1.10 9.29
C PRO A 163 -12.56 -0.17 9.33
N TYR A 164 -11.86 -1.21 9.70
CA TYR A 164 -12.40 -2.12 10.68
C TYR A 164 -12.61 -1.32 11.99
N LEU A 165 -13.62 -0.42 11.98
CA LEU A 165 -13.95 0.61 12.98
C LEU A 165 -14.60 -0.02 14.21
N SER A 166 -13.98 0.16 15.36
CA SER A 166 -14.71 0.44 16.60
C SER A 166 -14.69 1.95 16.82
N PHE A 167 -15.83 2.62 16.66
CA PHE A 167 -16.04 3.95 17.24
C PHE A 167 -16.34 3.73 18.73
N ILE A 168 -15.45 4.19 19.60
CA ILE A 168 -15.87 4.76 20.88
C ILE A 168 -15.34 6.18 20.88
N THR A 169 -16.15 7.10 20.38
CA THR A 169 -16.05 8.50 20.79
C THR A 169 -16.76 8.59 22.13
N ASN A 170 -15.98 8.65 23.22
CA ASN A 170 -16.51 9.24 24.43
C ASN A 170 -16.37 10.76 24.31
N GLU A 171 -17.49 11.43 24.58
CA GLU A 171 -17.53 12.84 24.97
C GLU A 171 -16.59 13.14 26.15
#